data_AF-M5BNL0-F1
#
_entry.id   AF-M5BNL0-F1
#
_cell.length_a   1.000
_cell.length_b   1.000
_cell.length_c   1.000
_cell.angle_alpha   90.00
_cell.angle_beta   90.00
_cell.angle_gamma   90.00
#
_symmetry.space_group_name_H-M   'P 1'
#
loop_
_entity.id
_entity.type
_entity.pdbx_description
1 polymer ?
#
loop_
_entity_poly.entity_id
_entity_poly.type
_entity_poly.pdbx_seq_one_letter_code
_entity_poly.pdbx_strand_id
1 'polypeptide(L)'
;MTTLTVSRSSPRNTTLTDPYGSVAYEVSTPFRLGPSTTTITRNGQVLATIRWGMFGSELTMGGKTASVSDVFPSAGKLSSSRIFTTADGEGLKWKDRSKLYCVSTNDGSSVATYNHKKLSSAFSGKKATLDISPNATHLADILVVTWVIAAKKAQDRSAAATSGSSGASASVAASGGYCSTYFYRDVISLKNMERSLKNGQKSETGAKNVDELRERVRRELEAEKARQGAQNATLESEQGVDNASQGNSIPAPAIKTRKDSSPIKPLDTILNLPKLLSSSPPLTSTQLGALWTGYHARKEGVLCAVVPLGMYEQLVENARRYSQFVVPLPRGTKPTEEGKEAEGGTEIFFTEWALHHSPAVPNSNFDELGLPTSPTTEQPTPKGSNPPIITLLFTPLQEYKHRQSFAAPHLALTFYTDLAVTHGVALLRGEITPAQSGDGRWLLGQEEAQALVVAMQKFYLPGTGEGAKEREELLKCFHERPEDFKWERLLELSDIGIKL
;
A
#
# COMPACT_ATOMS: atom_id res chain seq x y z
N MET A 1 9.75 31.20 28.26
CA MET A 1 9.90 30.39 27.03
C MET A 1 9.38 29.03 27.38
N THR A 2 8.42 28.51 26.63
CA THR A 2 7.77 27.23 26.93
C THR A 2 8.28 26.20 25.93
N THR A 3 9.07 25.24 26.41
CA THR A 3 9.63 24.17 25.58
C THR A 3 8.82 22.91 25.76
N LEU A 4 8.22 22.43 24.67
CA LEU A 4 7.46 21.18 24.63
C LEU A 4 8.29 20.09 23.97
N THR A 5 8.52 18.98 24.67
CA THR A 5 9.27 17.84 24.15
C THR A 5 8.34 16.91 23.38
N VAL A 6 8.71 16.58 22.15
CA VAL A 6 7.91 15.74 21.25
C VAL A 6 8.36 14.28 21.38
N SER A 7 7.45 13.41 21.83
CA SER A 7 7.74 12.00 22.10
C SER A 7 8.10 11.17 20.87
N ARG A 8 7.53 11.49 19.70
CA ARG A 8 7.70 10.75 18.44
C ARG A 8 8.08 11.68 17.30
N SER A 9 8.76 11.17 16.28
CA SER A 9 9.10 11.96 15.09
C SER A 9 7.89 12.27 14.18
N SER A 10 6.76 11.58 14.39
CA SER A 10 5.53 11.82 13.64
C SER A 10 4.69 12.92 14.30
N PRO A 11 4.44 14.07 13.63
CA PRO A 11 3.63 15.16 14.18
C PRO A 11 2.14 14.80 14.31
N ARG A 12 1.72 13.65 13.75
CA ARG A 12 0.33 13.18 13.74
C ARG A 12 0.01 12.16 14.83
N ASN A 13 1.04 11.61 15.45
CA ASN A 13 0.97 10.60 16.49
C ASN A 13 2.10 10.88 17.48
N THR A 14 1.89 11.83 18.38
CA THR A 14 2.87 12.24 19.39
C THR A 14 2.21 12.89 20.59
N THR A 15 2.79 12.68 21.77
CA THR A 15 2.56 13.54 22.93
C THR A 15 3.59 14.67 22.98
N LEU A 16 3.15 15.82 23.47
CA LEU A 16 3.98 16.98 23.79
C LEU A 16 4.03 17.09 25.31
N THR A 17 5.21 16.87 25.90
CA THR A 17 5.41 16.98 27.35
C THR A 17 6.02 18.32 27.69
N ASP A 18 5.59 18.91 28.80
CA ASP A 18 6.20 20.11 29.35
C ASP A 18 7.62 19.82 29.92
N PRO A 19 8.37 20.85 30.32
CA PRO A 19 9.68 20.66 30.95
C PRO A 19 9.63 19.89 32.29
N TYR A 20 8.46 19.83 32.93
CA TYR A 20 8.24 19.14 34.19
C TYR A 20 7.89 17.65 34.01
N GLY A 21 7.79 17.18 32.76
CA GLY A 21 7.50 15.79 32.40
C GLY A 21 6.02 15.44 32.32
N SER A 22 5.11 16.41 32.50
CA SER A 22 3.67 16.21 32.36
C SER A 22 3.24 16.31 30.90
N VAL A 23 2.25 15.51 30.49
CA VAL A 23 1.70 15.54 29.12
C VAL A 23 0.84 16.80 28.97
N ALA A 24 1.32 17.78 28.23
CA ALA A 24 0.62 19.03 27.97
C ALA A 24 -0.39 18.89 26.82
N TYR A 25 -0.02 18.16 25.77
CA TYR A 25 -0.90 17.87 24.63
C TYR A 25 -0.72 16.44 24.13
N GLU A 26 -1.79 15.86 23.62
CA GLU A 26 -1.77 14.59 22.92
C GLU A 26 -2.31 14.78 21.51
N VAL A 27 -1.52 14.34 20.52
CA VAL A 27 -1.90 14.34 19.11
C VAL A 27 -2.02 12.90 18.66
N SER A 28 -3.24 12.48 18.36
CA SER A 28 -3.54 11.11 17.95
C SER A 28 -4.25 11.10 16.61
N THR A 29 -3.79 10.23 15.72
CA THR A 29 -4.46 9.91 14.47
C THR A 29 -4.76 8.43 14.50
N PRO A 30 -5.96 8.00 14.92
CA PRO A 30 -6.32 6.60 14.90
C PRO A 30 -6.20 6.07 13.48
N PHE A 31 -5.63 4.87 13.36
CA PHE A 31 -5.56 4.17 12.09
C PHE A 31 -7.00 3.86 11.64
N ARG A 32 -7.44 4.52 10.56
CA ARG A 32 -8.76 4.35 9.96
C ARG A 32 -8.63 4.32 8.45
N LEU A 33 -9.45 3.50 7.81
CA LEU A 33 -9.53 3.39 6.37
C LEU A 33 -10.48 4.46 5.83
N GLY A 34 -9.92 5.40 5.07
CA GLY A 34 -10.63 6.60 4.61
C GLY A 34 -9.94 7.89 5.07
N PRO A 35 -10.65 9.04 5.07
CA PRO A 35 -10.07 10.30 5.48
C PRO A 35 -9.59 10.19 6.93
N SER A 36 -8.27 10.21 7.09
CA SER A 36 -7.66 10.10 8.40
C SER A 36 -7.97 11.36 9.20
N THR A 37 -8.27 11.22 10.48
CA THR A 37 -8.59 12.35 11.34
C THR A 37 -7.53 12.43 12.43
N THR A 38 -6.88 13.59 12.56
CA THR A 38 -5.95 13.87 13.66
C THR A 38 -6.68 14.67 14.72
N THR A 39 -6.74 14.15 15.94
CA THR A 39 -7.33 14.81 17.10
C THR A 39 -6.20 15.37 17.96
N ILE A 40 -6.35 16.61 18.38
CA ILE A 40 -5.42 17.31 19.27
C ILE A 40 -6.16 17.56 20.57
N THR A 41 -5.68 16.97 21.66
CA THR A 41 -6.30 17.06 22.99
C THR A 41 -5.36 17.73 23.99
N ARG A 42 -5.95 18.43 24.96
CA ARG A 42 -5.27 19.03 26.12
C ARG A 42 -6.09 18.74 27.35
N ASN A 43 -5.48 18.15 28.38
CA ASN A 43 -6.15 17.76 29.62
C ASN A 43 -7.43 16.93 29.40
N GLY A 44 -7.44 16.06 28.38
CA GLY A 44 -8.60 15.23 28.02
C GLY A 44 -9.68 15.92 27.18
N GLN A 45 -9.60 17.24 26.96
CA GLN A 45 -10.53 17.97 26.10
C GLN A 45 -9.99 18.08 24.67
N VAL A 46 -10.86 17.90 23.66
CA VAL A 46 -10.51 18.06 22.25
C VAL A 46 -10.39 19.56 21.92
N LEU A 47 -9.19 20.00 21.57
CA LEU A 47 -8.92 21.37 21.14
C LEU A 47 -9.23 21.57 19.66
N ALA A 48 -8.75 20.65 18.83
CA ALA A 48 -8.94 20.70 17.39
C ALA A 48 -8.97 19.30 16.77
N THR A 49 -9.69 19.19 15.66
CA THR A 49 -9.75 17.99 14.85
C THR A 49 -9.39 18.36 13.42
N ILE A 50 -8.45 17.64 12.82
CA ILE A 50 -8.02 17.85 11.44
C ILE A 50 -8.38 16.62 10.64
N ARG A 51 -9.38 16.73 9.77
CA ARG A 51 -9.75 15.68 8.84
C ARG A 51 -8.93 15.83 7.56
N TRP A 52 -8.07 14.86 7.31
CA TRP A 52 -7.25 14.81 6.10
C TRP A 52 -8.04 14.09 4.99
N GLY A 53 -8.59 14.88 4.07
CA GLY A 53 -9.30 14.38 2.91
C GLY A 53 -8.45 14.37 1.64
N MET A 54 -8.97 13.66 0.63
CA MET A 54 -8.37 13.52 -0.70
C MET A 54 -8.54 14.79 -1.56
N PHE A 55 -9.57 15.59 -1.27
CA PHE A 55 -9.96 16.81 -2.00
C PHE A 55 -9.78 18.10 -1.19
N GLY A 56 -9.10 18.01 -0.04
CA GLY A 56 -9.00 19.10 0.91
C GLY A 56 -8.87 18.55 2.33
N SER A 57 -8.19 19.29 3.20
CA SER A 57 -8.19 18.98 4.63
C SER A 57 -9.12 19.95 5.32
N GLU A 58 -9.89 19.47 6.28
CA GLU A 58 -10.82 20.29 7.06
C GLU A 58 -10.26 20.43 8.48
N LEU A 59 -10.27 21.65 9.00
CA LEU A 59 -9.92 21.95 10.38
C LEU A 59 -11.20 22.30 11.13
N THR A 60 -11.47 21.58 12.20
CA THR A 60 -12.51 21.88 13.18
C THR A 60 -11.85 22.39 14.45
N MET A 61 -12.12 23.64 14.83
CA MET A 61 -11.59 24.27 16.04
C MET A 61 -12.63 25.26 16.59
N GLY A 62 -12.89 25.24 17.91
CA GLY A 62 -13.88 26.13 18.53
C GLY A 62 -15.31 25.95 17.98
N GLY A 63 -15.69 24.73 17.61
CA GLY A 63 -17.01 24.41 17.05
C GLY A 63 -17.21 24.81 15.58
N LYS A 64 -16.25 25.50 14.97
CA LYS A 64 -16.29 25.89 13.55
C LYS A 64 -15.44 24.93 12.73
N THR A 65 -15.96 24.52 11.58
CA THR A 65 -15.24 23.69 10.60
C THR A 65 -15.02 24.49 9.33
N ALA A 66 -13.78 24.53 8.85
CA ALA A 66 -13.42 25.23 7.63
C ALA A 66 -12.27 24.50 6.91
N SER A 67 -12.10 24.77 5.61
CA SER A 67 -11.01 24.18 4.85
C SER A 67 -9.67 24.70 5.36
N VAL A 68 -8.69 23.80 5.49
CA VAL A 68 -7.29 24.13 5.82
C VAL A 68 -6.68 25.05 4.76
N SER A 69 -7.13 25.03 3.51
CA SER A 69 -6.67 26.00 2.50
C SER A 69 -7.08 27.44 2.82
N ASP A 70 -8.23 27.60 3.46
CA ASP A 70 -8.86 28.90 3.65
C ASP A 70 -8.42 29.50 5.00
N VAL A 71 -8.32 28.65 6.02
CA VAL A 71 -7.83 29.04 7.35
C VAL A 71 -6.30 29.08 7.42
N PHE A 72 -5.63 28.34 6.54
CA PHE A 72 -4.17 28.27 6.49
C PHE A 72 -3.64 28.39 5.04
N PRO A 73 -3.87 29.54 4.37
CA PRO A 73 -3.48 29.76 2.99
C PRO A 73 -1.95 29.79 2.79
N SER A 74 -1.55 29.52 1.54
CA SER A 74 -0.17 29.71 1.11
C SER A 74 0.21 31.18 1.15
N ALA A 75 1.41 31.49 1.64
CA ALA A 75 1.93 32.86 1.65
C ALA A 75 2.35 33.38 0.25
N GLY A 76 2.11 32.59 -0.80
CA GLY A 76 2.42 32.91 -2.19
C GLY A 76 2.34 31.67 -3.10
N LYS A 77 2.31 31.87 -4.42
CA LYS A 77 2.13 30.79 -5.42
C LYS A 77 3.25 29.75 -5.45
N LEU A 78 4.46 30.11 -4.99
CA LEU A 78 5.63 29.21 -4.90
C LEU A 78 6.17 29.10 -3.46
N SER A 79 5.38 29.52 -2.46
CA SER A 79 5.84 29.56 -1.07
C SER A 79 5.52 28.27 -0.32
N SER A 80 6.54 27.70 0.34
CA SER A 80 6.37 26.66 1.35
C SER A 80 5.71 27.20 2.63
N SER A 81 5.70 28.53 2.81
CA SER A 81 5.17 29.19 3.99
C SER A 81 3.64 29.23 3.98
N ARG A 82 3.06 29.21 5.17
CA ARG A 82 1.61 29.23 5.39
C ARG A 82 1.28 30.25 6.47
N ILE A 83 0.15 30.93 6.33
CA ILE A 83 -0.27 31.99 7.26
C ILE A 83 -1.57 31.56 7.90
N PHE A 84 -1.64 31.57 9.24
CA PHE A 84 -2.86 31.39 10.00
C PHE A 84 -3.26 32.73 10.59
N THR A 85 -4.52 33.15 10.45
CA THR A 85 -5.00 34.40 11.06
C THR A 85 -5.82 34.07 12.30
N THR A 86 -5.44 34.61 13.46
CA THR A 86 -6.17 34.45 14.72
C THR A 86 -7.48 35.25 14.71
N ALA A 87 -8.36 34.99 15.67
CA ALA A 87 -9.59 35.77 15.83
C ALA A 87 -9.31 37.26 16.09
N ASP A 88 -8.18 37.56 16.71
CA ASP A 88 -7.73 38.92 17.03
C ASP A 88 -7.06 39.63 15.83
N GLY A 89 -7.02 38.97 14.66
CA GLY A 89 -6.43 39.50 13.43
C GLY A 89 -4.91 39.36 13.34
N GLU A 90 -4.25 38.72 14.31
CA GLU A 90 -2.82 38.45 14.23
C GLU A 90 -2.52 37.33 13.23
N GLY A 91 -1.62 37.58 12.29
CA GLY A 91 -1.15 36.55 11.36
C GLY A 91 0.05 35.79 11.92
N LEU A 92 -0.01 34.47 11.86
CA LEU A 92 1.04 33.54 12.26
C LEU A 92 1.59 32.85 11.01
N LYS A 93 2.79 33.25 10.59
CA LYS A 93 3.43 32.75 9.38
C LYS A 93 4.42 31.64 9.73
N TRP A 94 4.06 30.41 9.39
CA TRP A 94 4.96 29.25 9.45
C TRP A 94 5.88 29.23 8.23
N LYS A 95 7.18 29.19 8.47
CA LYS A 95 8.27 29.14 7.48
C LYS A 95 9.01 27.82 7.61
N ASP A 96 9.24 27.19 6.47
CA ASP A 96 9.94 25.90 6.34
C ASP A 96 11.22 26.12 5.54
N ARG A 97 12.36 26.22 6.26
CA ARG A 97 13.71 26.39 5.68
C ARG A 97 14.63 25.27 6.18
N SER A 98 15.69 25.59 6.93
CA SER A 98 16.54 24.61 7.62
C SER A 98 15.93 24.07 8.92
N LYS A 99 14.92 24.77 9.42
CA LYS A 99 14.06 24.40 10.56
C LYS A 99 12.66 24.94 10.29
N LEU A 100 11.66 24.36 10.95
CA LEU A 100 10.29 24.84 10.90
C LEU A 100 10.09 25.87 12.03
N TYR A 101 9.68 27.08 11.70
CA TYR A 101 9.50 28.15 12.70
C TYR A 101 8.34 29.07 12.30
N CYS A 102 7.72 29.68 13.30
CA CYS A 102 6.59 30.58 13.16
C CYS A 102 7.00 32.00 13.53
N VAL A 103 6.61 32.97 12.71
CA VAL A 103 6.77 34.40 12.99
C VAL A 103 5.43 35.10 12.97
N SER A 104 5.25 36.13 13.80
CA SER A 104 4.11 37.03 13.69
C SER A 104 4.24 37.88 12.42
N THR A 105 3.12 38.12 11.73
CA THR A 105 3.09 38.96 10.53
C THR A 105 3.10 40.45 10.85
N ASN A 106 2.76 40.83 12.09
CA ASN A 106 2.58 42.22 12.50
C ASN A 106 3.93 42.87 12.82
N ASP A 107 4.81 42.15 13.53
CA ASP A 107 6.10 42.65 14.01
C ASP A 107 7.30 41.83 13.48
N GLY A 108 7.05 40.70 12.81
CA GLY A 108 8.09 39.78 12.33
C GLY A 108 8.78 38.97 13.43
N SER A 109 8.33 39.06 14.67
CA SER A 109 8.99 38.40 15.81
C SER A 109 8.79 36.88 15.76
N SER A 110 9.79 36.12 16.25
CA SER A 110 9.71 34.67 16.30
C SER A 110 8.83 34.22 17.47
N VAL A 111 7.71 33.58 17.16
CA VAL A 111 6.71 33.16 18.16
C VAL A 111 6.83 31.67 18.52
N ALA A 112 7.27 30.83 17.58
CA ALA A 112 7.55 29.42 17.86
C ALA A 112 8.65 28.84 16.96
N THR A 113 9.40 27.85 17.44
CA THR A 113 10.42 27.13 16.66
C THR A 113 10.34 25.63 16.94
N TYR A 114 10.29 24.82 15.88
CA TYR A 114 10.34 23.37 15.94
C TYR A 114 11.73 22.84 15.55
N ASN A 115 12.40 22.22 16.52
CA ASN A 115 13.69 21.57 16.34
C ASN A 115 13.48 20.07 16.09
N HIS A 116 13.57 19.65 14.83
CA HIS A 116 13.44 18.24 14.42
C HIS A 116 14.78 17.50 14.52
N LYS A 117 14.75 16.17 14.64
CA LYS A 117 15.96 15.32 14.58
C LYS A 117 16.52 15.32 13.14
N LYS A 118 17.82 15.58 12.98
CA LYS A 118 18.50 15.40 11.68
C LYS A 118 18.95 13.95 11.52
N LEU A 119 19.02 13.45 10.27
CA LEU A 119 19.43 12.07 9.97
C LEU A 119 20.84 11.74 10.52
N SER A 120 21.75 12.72 10.59
CA SER A 120 23.09 12.59 11.18
C SER A 120 23.11 12.54 12.72
N SER A 121 21.98 12.82 13.39
CA SER A 121 21.89 12.81 14.86
C SER A 121 21.21 11.55 15.42
N ALA A 122 21.09 10.48 14.63
CA ALA A 122 20.54 9.20 15.09
C ALA A 122 21.33 8.57 16.26
N PHE A 123 22.58 9.01 16.48
CA PHE A 123 23.44 8.64 17.60
C PHE A 123 23.41 9.63 18.79
N SER A 124 22.76 10.78 18.65
CA SER A 124 22.62 11.76 19.72
C SER A 124 21.20 11.64 20.28
N GLY A 125 21.05 11.18 21.52
CA GLY A 125 19.75 10.99 22.20
C GLY A 125 18.87 12.24 22.40
N LYS A 126 19.13 13.34 21.68
CA LYS A 126 18.37 14.59 21.73
C LYS A 126 16.96 14.40 21.18
N LYS A 127 15.95 14.72 21.99
CA LYS A 127 14.52 14.68 21.61
C LYS A 127 14.15 15.90 20.77
N ALA A 128 13.14 15.77 19.90
CA ALA A 128 12.64 16.91 19.14
C ALA A 128 11.86 17.85 20.07
N THR A 129 11.95 19.16 19.87
CA THR A 129 11.31 20.16 20.74
C THR A 129 10.53 21.20 19.94
N LEU A 130 9.42 21.67 20.51
CA LEU A 130 8.68 22.84 20.05
C LEU A 130 8.83 23.94 21.11
N ASP A 131 9.57 24.99 20.77
CA ASP A 131 9.85 26.12 21.65
C ASP A 131 8.92 27.28 21.35
N ILE A 132 8.13 27.71 22.32
CA ILE A 132 7.19 28.83 22.24
C ILE A 132 7.77 30.03 22.98
N SER A 133 7.77 31.19 22.31
CA SER A 133 8.25 32.45 22.85
C SER A 133 7.42 32.89 24.07
N PRO A 134 8.01 33.48 25.13
CA PRO A 134 7.26 34.01 26.27
C PRO A 134 6.09 34.92 25.85
N ASN A 135 6.30 35.74 24.82
CA ASN A 135 5.33 36.73 24.34
C ASN A 135 4.14 36.09 23.61
N ALA A 136 4.26 34.82 23.19
CA ALA A 136 3.23 34.08 22.45
C ALA A 136 2.65 32.91 23.26
N THR A 137 2.83 32.92 24.58
CA THR A 137 2.31 31.88 25.49
C THR A 137 0.79 31.80 25.48
N HIS A 138 0.10 32.93 25.32
CA HIS A 138 -1.36 32.99 25.17
C HIS A 138 -1.86 32.31 23.88
N LEU A 139 -0.99 32.14 22.87
CA LEU A 139 -1.30 31.47 21.60
C LEU A 139 -0.88 29.99 21.59
N ALA A 140 -0.49 29.42 22.73
CA ALA A 140 0.10 28.07 22.77
C ALA A 140 -0.76 27.01 22.07
N ASP A 141 -2.07 27.01 22.30
CA ASP A 141 -3.00 26.04 21.74
C ASP A 141 -3.07 26.18 20.21
N ILE A 142 -3.20 27.42 19.72
CA ILE A 142 -3.21 27.75 18.29
C ILE A 142 -1.87 27.37 17.64
N LEU A 143 -0.75 27.62 18.32
CA LEU A 143 0.59 27.28 17.82
C LEU A 143 0.78 25.77 17.73
N VAL A 144 0.27 24.98 18.67
CA VAL A 144 0.32 23.51 18.59
C VAL A 144 -0.53 22.99 17.43
N VAL A 145 -1.76 23.49 17.27
CA VAL A 145 -2.66 23.07 16.17
C VAL A 145 -2.05 23.40 14.81
N THR A 146 -1.60 24.64 14.63
CA THR A 146 -0.99 25.09 13.36
C THR A 146 0.36 24.42 13.11
N TRP A 147 1.13 24.10 14.16
CA TRP A 147 2.35 23.30 14.06
C TRP A 147 2.09 21.90 13.51
N VAL A 148 1.06 21.17 13.99
CA VAL A 148 0.73 19.83 13.47
C VAL A 148 0.49 19.87 11.96
N ILE A 149 -0.23 20.89 11.49
CA ILE A 149 -0.51 21.09 10.06
C ILE A 149 0.77 21.45 9.29
N ALA A 150 1.55 22.40 9.79
CA ALA A 150 2.77 22.87 9.16
C ALA A 150 3.84 21.77 9.09
N ALA A 151 4.02 21.00 10.16
CA ALA A 151 4.97 19.90 10.28
C ALA A 151 4.61 18.73 9.37
N LYS A 152 3.33 18.34 9.29
CA LYS A 152 2.88 17.33 8.32
C LYS A 152 3.18 17.79 6.88
N LYS A 153 2.79 19.02 6.51
CA LYS A 153 3.04 19.52 5.15
C LYS A 153 4.54 19.65 4.84
N ALA A 154 5.37 19.99 5.82
CA ALA A 154 6.82 20.00 5.68
C ALA A 154 7.35 18.57 5.43
N GLN A 155 6.88 17.56 6.17
CA GLN A 155 7.22 16.16 5.93
C GLN A 155 6.77 15.67 4.55
N ASP A 156 5.55 16.00 4.13
CA ASP A 156 5.03 15.65 2.80
C ASP A 156 5.91 16.28 1.70
N ARG A 157 6.38 17.51 1.89
CA ARG A 157 7.34 18.17 0.98
C ARG A 157 8.72 17.56 1.01
N SER A 158 9.27 17.22 2.17
CA SER A 158 10.58 16.55 2.26
C SER A 158 10.53 15.18 1.60
N ALA A 159 9.43 14.44 1.76
CA ALA A 159 9.21 13.19 1.05
C ALA A 159 9.17 13.40 -0.48
N ALA A 160 8.57 14.50 -0.95
CA ALA A 160 8.57 14.89 -2.36
C ALA A 160 9.91 15.45 -2.88
N ALA A 161 10.72 16.10 -2.02
CA ALA A 161 12.01 16.68 -2.39
C ALA A 161 13.15 15.67 -2.36
N THR A 162 13.08 14.67 -1.47
CA THR A 162 14.04 13.54 -1.44
C THR A 162 13.86 12.65 -2.68
N SER A 163 12.73 12.75 -3.37
CA SER A 163 12.45 12.13 -4.67
C SER A 163 12.71 13.04 -5.87
N GLY A 164 13.09 14.31 -5.68
CA GLY A 164 13.29 15.31 -6.74
C GLY A 164 14.68 15.99 -6.74
N SER A 165 15.70 15.40 -6.11
CA SER A 165 17.06 15.94 -6.04
C SER A 165 17.97 15.40 -7.14
N SER A 166 17.56 15.52 -8.39
CA SER A 166 18.46 15.53 -9.55
C SER A 166 17.89 16.48 -10.62
N GLY A 167 18.43 17.70 -10.66
CA GLY A 167 18.31 18.62 -11.79
C GLY A 167 17.08 19.53 -11.80
N ALA A 168 17.24 20.76 -11.29
CA ALA A 168 16.22 21.81 -11.40
C ALA A 168 16.28 22.54 -12.75
N SER A 169 15.12 22.79 -13.37
CA SER A 169 14.71 24.11 -13.88
C SER A 169 13.21 24.12 -14.20
N ALA A 170 12.52 25.14 -13.68
CA ALA A 170 11.07 25.25 -13.68
C ALA A 170 10.52 25.99 -14.91
N SER A 171 9.37 25.55 -15.42
CA SER A 171 8.29 26.46 -15.82
C SER A 171 6.92 25.76 -15.74
N VAL A 172 5.90 26.55 -15.45
CA VAL A 172 4.57 26.15 -14.98
C VAL A 172 3.58 26.05 -16.14
N ALA A 173 2.82 24.96 -16.22
CA ALA A 173 1.48 24.97 -16.81
C ALA A 173 0.58 23.97 -16.07
N ALA A 174 -0.55 24.47 -15.60
CA ALA A 174 -1.55 23.75 -14.82
C ALA A 174 -2.48 22.94 -15.72
N SER A 175 -2.73 21.67 -15.36
CA SER A 175 -4.05 21.03 -15.38
C SER A 175 -3.94 19.53 -15.08
N GLY A 176 -4.82 19.05 -14.19
CA GLY A 176 -5.26 17.65 -14.06
C GLY A 176 -4.21 16.58 -13.76
N GLY A 177 -4.17 16.05 -12.53
CA GLY A 177 -3.46 14.80 -12.32
C GLY A 177 -3.29 14.34 -10.87
N TYR A 178 -4.32 13.71 -10.30
CA TYR A 178 -4.27 13.04 -8.99
C TYR A 178 -4.52 11.54 -9.16
N CYS A 179 -3.51 10.68 -9.04
CA CYS A 179 -3.72 9.26 -8.66
C CYS A 179 -2.48 8.42 -8.29
N SER A 180 -1.23 8.90 -8.39
CA SER A 180 -0.08 7.97 -8.46
C SER A 180 0.77 7.76 -7.18
N THR A 181 0.48 8.43 -6.06
CA THR A 181 1.46 8.51 -4.94
C THR A 181 1.33 7.43 -3.85
N TYR A 182 0.34 6.53 -3.92
CA TYR A 182 0.10 5.57 -2.84
C TYR A 182 0.84 4.23 -3.01
N PHE A 183 1.18 3.81 -4.24
CA PHE A 183 1.84 2.51 -4.45
C PHE A 183 3.34 2.51 -4.09
N TYR A 184 4.03 3.65 -4.23
CA TYR A 184 5.43 3.80 -3.79
C TYR A 184 5.60 3.72 -2.27
N ARG A 185 4.55 4.00 -1.49
CA ARG A 185 4.60 3.99 -0.02
C ARG A 185 4.41 2.61 0.59
N ASP A 186 3.64 1.71 -0.03
CA ASP A 186 3.35 0.41 0.56
C ASP A 186 4.55 -0.56 0.49
N VAL A 187 5.32 -0.52 -0.61
CA VAL A 187 6.54 -1.36 -0.75
C VAL A 187 7.66 -0.88 0.19
N ILE A 188 7.82 0.44 0.37
CA ILE A 188 8.79 1.01 1.32
C ILE A 188 8.33 0.86 2.80
N SER A 189 7.02 0.86 3.07
CA SER A 189 6.47 0.59 4.41
C SER A 189 6.67 -0.87 4.83
N LEU A 190 6.71 -1.81 3.90
CA LEU A 190 7.02 -3.23 4.19
C LEU A 190 8.48 -3.39 4.63
N LYS A 191 9.44 -2.73 3.97
CA LYS A 191 10.88 -2.76 4.35
C LYS A 191 11.15 -2.14 5.73
N ASN A 192 10.35 -1.14 6.12
CA ASN A 192 10.41 -0.51 7.46
C ASN A 192 9.65 -1.31 8.53
N MET A 193 8.56 -1.99 8.17
CA MET A 193 7.81 -2.86 9.07
C MET A 193 8.58 -4.15 9.37
N GLU A 194 9.25 -4.77 8.41
CA GLU A 194 10.11 -5.94 8.65
C GLU A 194 11.32 -5.61 9.53
N ARG A 195 11.96 -4.45 9.33
CA ARG A 195 13.01 -3.96 10.25
C ARG A 195 12.44 -3.62 11.63
N SER A 196 11.23 -3.09 11.72
CA SER A 196 10.58 -2.78 12.99
C SER A 196 10.04 -4.04 13.69
N LEU A 197 9.76 -5.13 12.99
CA LEU A 197 9.38 -6.44 13.53
C LEU A 197 10.62 -7.20 14.03
N LYS A 198 11.74 -7.16 13.28
CA LYS A 198 13.03 -7.71 13.72
C LYS A 198 13.62 -6.96 14.93
N ASN A 199 13.43 -5.64 15.01
CA ASN A 199 13.87 -4.83 16.15
C ASN A 199 12.83 -4.71 17.28
N GLY A 200 11.56 -5.05 17.00
CA GLY A 200 10.41 -4.92 17.90
C GLY A 200 10.04 -6.19 18.68
N GLN A 201 10.74 -7.30 18.45
CA GLN A 201 10.62 -8.54 19.25
C GLN A 201 11.00 -8.39 20.75
N LYS A 202 11.22 -7.15 21.24
CA LYS A 202 11.49 -6.82 22.64
C LYS A 202 10.35 -6.04 23.35
N SER A 203 9.11 -6.03 22.86
CA SER A 203 7.98 -5.54 23.68
C SER A 203 6.80 -6.53 23.74
N GLU A 204 6.60 -7.09 24.94
CA GLU A 204 5.80 -8.28 25.25
C GLU A 204 4.26 -8.11 25.19
N THR A 205 3.71 -6.94 24.87
CA THR A 205 2.27 -6.67 25.05
C THR A 205 1.43 -6.76 23.77
N GLY A 206 2.03 -6.63 22.58
CA GLY A 206 1.30 -6.73 21.29
C GLY A 206 1.25 -8.13 20.68
N ALA A 207 2.28 -8.95 20.89
CA ALA A 207 2.36 -10.32 20.36
C ALA A 207 1.31 -11.25 21.01
N LYS A 208 1.02 -11.03 22.30
CA LYS A 208 0.10 -11.87 23.08
C LYS A 208 -1.31 -11.87 22.50
N ASN A 209 -1.84 -10.74 22.02
CA ASN A 209 -3.22 -10.66 21.54
C ASN A 209 -3.42 -11.30 20.16
N VAL A 210 -2.46 -11.17 19.24
CA VAL A 210 -2.55 -11.78 17.89
C VAL A 210 -2.28 -13.28 17.92
N ASP A 211 -1.32 -13.73 18.74
CA ASP A 211 -1.05 -15.16 18.89
C ASP A 211 -2.15 -15.86 19.71
N GLU A 212 -2.74 -15.20 20.71
CA GLU A 212 -3.92 -15.73 21.42
C GLU A 212 -5.15 -15.85 20.50
N LEU A 213 -5.35 -14.90 19.58
CA LEU A 213 -6.43 -14.97 18.59
C LEU A 213 -6.20 -16.10 17.57
N ARG A 214 -4.94 -16.30 17.11
CA ARG A 214 -4.57 -17.43 16.24
C ARG A 214 -4.78 -18.77 16.91
N GLU A 215 -4.38 -18.90 18.17
CA GLU A 215 -4.54 -20.15 18.92
C GLU A 215 -5.99 -20.45 19.28
N ARG A 216 -6.82 -19.43 19.47
CA ARG A 216 -8.27 -19.60 19.64
C ARG A 216 -8.92 -20.14 18.36
N VAL A 217 -8.61 -19.54 17.21
CA VAL A 217 -9.09 -20.01 15.90
C VAL A 217 -8.57 -21.41 15.59
N ARG A 218 -7.32 -21.73 15.95
CA ARG A 218 -6.75 -23.07 15.79
C ARG A 218 -7.50 -24.11 16.65
N ARG A 219 -7.75 -23.80 17.93
CA ARG A 219 -8.50 -24.69 18.84
C ARG A 219 -9.93 -24.92 18.37
N GLU A 220 -10.59 -23.88 17.88
CA GLU A 220 -11.93 -24.01 17.30
C GLU A 220 -11.91 -24.88 16.03
N LEU A 221 -10.88 -24.75 15.18
CA LEU A 221 -10.74 -25.57 13.98
C LEU A 221 -10.44 -27.05 14.30
N GLU A 222 -9.63 -27.32 15.33
CA GLU A 222 -9.31 -28.68 15.78
C GLU A 222 -10.52 -29.32 16.48
N ALA A 223 -11.27 -28.57 17.28
CA ALA A 223 -12.52 -29.03 17.89
C ALA A 223 -13.60 -29.32 16.83
N GLU A 224 -13.70 -28.50 15.80
CA GLU A 224 -14.66 -28.70 14.70
C GLU A 224 -14.27 -29.91 13.84
N LYS A 225 -12.97 -30.12 13.58
CA LYS A 225 -12.47 -31.35 12.92
C LYS A 225 -12.73 -32.60 13.76
N ALA A 226 -12.59 -32.53 15.08
CA ALA A 226 -12.93 -33.64 15.97
C ALA A 226 -14.43 -33.94 15.98
N ARG A 227 -15.28 -32.91 15.92
CA ARG A 227 -16.75 -33.06 15.79
C ARG A 227 -17.15 -33.67 14.44
N GLN A 228 -16.54 -33.22 13.35
CA GLN A 228 -16.76 -33.79 12.02
C GLN A 228 -16.23 -35.24 11.91
N GLY A 229 -15.09 -35.54 12.53
CA GLY A 229 -14.56 -36.91 12.61
C GLY A 229 -15.45 -37.84 13.42
N ALA A 230 -16.02 -37.37 14.54
CA ALA A 230 -16.96 -38.14 15.35
C ALA A 230 -18.33 -38.32 14.67
N GLN A 231 -18.81 -37.32 13.92
CA GLN A 231 -20.02 -37.44 13.10
C GLN A 231 -19.82 -38.42 11.93
N ASN A 232 -18.70 -38.35 11.22
CA ASN A 232 -18.40 -39.30 10.12
C ASN A 232 -18.18 -40.73 10.64
N ALA A 233 -17.54 -40.90 11.80
CA ALA A 233 -17.37 -42.22 12.43
C ALA A 233 -18.71 -42.83 12.92
N THR A 234 -19.72 -42.00 13.22
CA THR A 234 -21.07 -42.45 13.58
C THR A 234 -21.91 -42.80 12.35
N LEU A 235 -21.65 -42.14 11.21
CA LEU A 235 -22.33 -42.39 9.94
C LEU A 235 -21.79 -43.64 9.20
N GLU A 236 -20.51 -43.98 9.39
CA GLU A 236 -19.90 -45.19 8.80
C GLU A 236 -20.32 -46.50 9.51
N SER A 237 -20.90 -46.44 10.71
CA SER A 237 -21.41 -47.63 11.42
C SER A 237 -22.81 -48.10 10.99
N GLU A 238 -23.54 -47.36 10.13
CA GLU A 238 -24.94 -47.68 9.80
C GLU A 238 -25.22 -47.99 8.31
N GLN A 239 -24.22 -48.03 7.42
CA GLN A 239 -24.45 -48.39 6.00
C GLN A 239 -23.48 -49.46 5.50
N GLY A 240 -23.78 -50.70 5.90
CA GLY A 240 -23.44 -51.89 5.12
C GLY A 240 -24.73 -52.52 4.58
N VAL A 241 -24.71 -52.89 3.29
CA VAL A 241 -25.64 -53.79 2.56
C VAL A 241 -26.74 -53.11 1.71
N ASP A 242 -26.47 -52.97 0.40
CA ASP A 242 -27.17 -53.60 -0.76
C ASP A 242 -27.30 -52.77 -2.05
N ASN A 243 -27.39 -53.53 -3.15
CA ASN A 243 -26.97 -53.26 -4.52
C ASN A 243 -28.10 -52.75 -5.46
N ALA A 244 -27.68 -52.00 -6.50
CA ALA A 244 -28.28 -51.79 -7.84
C ALA A 244 -29.76 -51.38 -8.02
N SER A 245 -30.00 -50.26 -8.74
CA SER A 245 -30.83 -50.18 -9.97
C SER A 245 -30.92 -48.75 -10.54
N GLN A 246 -30.94 -48.66 -11.87
CA GLN A 246 -31.01 -47.43 -12.68
C GLN A 246 -32.30 -46.61 -12.46
N GLY A 247 -32.16 -45.29 -12.46
CA GLY A 247 -33.27 -44.34 -12.52
C GLY A 247 -32.75 -42.95 -12.93
N ASN A 248 -33.13 -42.52 -14.14
CA ASN A 248 -32.71 -41.27 -14.76
C ASN A 248 -33.40 -40.09 -14.05
N SER A 249 -32.67 -39.33 -13.23
CA SER A 249 -33.14 -38.06 -12.65
C SER A 249 -32.07 -36.99 -12.85
N ILE A 250 -32.43 -35.94 -13.58
CA ILE A 250 -31.61 -34.76 -13.84
C ILE A 250 -31.26 -34.10 -12.48
N PRO A 251 -29.98 -34.00 -12.08
CA PRO A 251 -29.63 -33.28 -10.85
C PRO A 251 -29.54 -31.77 -11.14
N ALA A 252 -30.12 -30.99 -10.23
CA ALA A 252 -29.93 -29.55 -10.09
C ALA A 252 -28.43 -29.18 -10.02
N PRO A 253 -28.01 -27.98 -10.46
CA PRO A 253 -26.60 -27.67 -10.65
C PRO A 253 -25.91 -27.52 -9.30
N ALA A 254 -25.14 -28.55 -8.90
CA ALA A 254 -24.10 -28.41 -7.90
C ALA A 254 -23.15 -27.29 -8.31
N ILE A 255 -22.71 -26.46 -7.35
CA ILE A 255 -21.60 -25.53 -7.54
C ILE A 255 -20.43 -26.35 -8.06
N LYS A 256 -20.17 -26.24 -9.37
CA LYS A 256 -19.01 -26.88 -9.98
C LYS A 256 -17.80 -26.16 -9.38
N THR A 257 -17.01 -26.87 -8.58
CA THR A 257 -15.61 -26.56 -8.43
C THR A 257 -15.05 -26.35 -9.84
N ARG A 258 -14.41 -25.20 -10.04
CA ARG A 258 -13.82 -24.79 -11.30
C ARG A 258 -12.94 -25.92 -11.86
N LYS A 259 -13.42 -26.60 -12.90
CA LYS A 259 -12.66 -27.57 -13.73
C LYS A 259 -12.44 -26.97 -15.12
N ASP A 260 -12.12 -25.68 -15.14
CA ASP A 260 -11.67 -24.94 -16.30
C ASP A 260 -10.25 -25.39 -16.61
N SER A 261 -9.99 -25.72 -17.87
CA SER A 261 -8.68 -26.03 -18.45
C SER A 261 -7.71 -24.83 -18.43
N SER A 262 -7.88 -23.92 -17.48
CA SER A 262 -7.10 -22.71 -17.31
C SER A 262 -5.78 -23.08 -16.62
N PRO A 263 -4.62 -22.59 -17.12
CA PRO A 263 -3.34 -22.77 -16.43
C PRO A 263 -3.27 -22.02 -15.10
N ILE A 264 -4.29 -21.22 -14.76
CA ILE A 264 -4.37 -20.41 -13.54
C ILE A 264 -5.10 -21.17 -12.45
N LYS A 265 -4.44 -21.31 -11.31
CA LYS A 265 -5.06 -21.82 -10.08
C LYS A 265 -6.21 -20.90 -9.66
N PRO A 266 -7.45 -21.38 -9.55
CA PRO A 266 -8.57 -20.52 -9.20
C PRO A 266 -8.48 -19.99 -7.76
N LEU A 267 -9.04 -18.79 -7.52
CA LEU A 267 -8.92 -18.10 -6.22
C LEU A 267 -9.55 -18.89 -5.07
N ASP A 268 -10.62 -19.63 -5.35
CA ASP A 268 -11.32 -20.52 -4.40
C ASP A 268 -10.41 -21.58 -3.76
N THR A 269 -9.33 -21.97 -4.45
CA THR A 269 -8.33 -22.94 -3.99
C THR A 269 -7.27 -22.27 -3.09
N ILE A 270 -7.24 -20.94 -3.02
CA ILE A 270 -6.33 -20.17 -2.18
C ILE A 270 -7.10 -19.57 -0.98
N LEU A 271 -8.29 -19.02 -1.24
CA LEU A 271 -9.18 -18.40 -0.26
C LEU A 271 -10.56 -19.06 -0.33
N ASN A 272 -11.12 -19.43 0.82
CA ASN A 272 -12.47 -19.98 0.87
C ASN A 272 -13.51 -18.86 0.66
N LEU A 273 -13.92 -18.65 -0.59
CA LEU A 273 -14.85 -17.59 -0.98
C LEU A 273 -16.22 -17.69 -0.27
N PRO A 274 -16.85 -18.87 -0.13
CA PRO A 274 -18.10 -18.99 0.63
C PRO A 274 -17.98 -18.47 2.07
N LYS A 275 -16.92 -18.87 2.79
CA LYS A 275 -16.70 -18.39 4.17
C LYS A 275 -16.44 -16.89 4.25
N LEU A 276 -15.79 -16.31 3.24
CA LEU A 276 -15.51 -14.87 3.19
C LEU A 276 -16.76 -14.04 2.90
N LEU A 277 -17.67 -14.56 2.09
CA LEU A 277 -18.89 -13.86 1.68
C LEU A 277 -20.02 -14.02 2.70
N SER A 278 -20.05 -15.14 3.42
CA SER A 278 -21.03 -15.41 4.48
C SER A 278 -20.65 -14.83 5.85
N SER A 279 -19.51 -14.13 5.98
CA SER A 279 -19.13 -13.51 7.26
C SER A 279 -20.02 -12.31 7.59
N SER A 280 -20.56 -12.26 8.82
CA SER A 280 -21.28 -11.10 9.36
C SER A 280 -20.46 -10.43 10.46
N PRO A 281 -20.07 -9.14 10.31
CA PRO A 281 -20.31 -8.25 9.17
C PRO A 281 -19.49 -8.61 7.91
N PRO A 282 -19.92 -8.18 6.70
CA PRO A 282 -19.18 -8.42 5.46
C PRO A 282 -17.74 -7.94 5.55
N LEU A 283 -16.81 -8.76 5.06
CA LEU A 283 -15.39 -8.44 5.13
C LEU A 283 -15.08 -7.19 4.30
N THR A 284 -14.49 -6.18 4.93
CA THR A 284 -14.07 -4.98 4.19
C THR A 284 -12.88 -5.28 3.28
N SER A 285 -12.70 -4.52 2.20
CA SER A 285 -11.56 -4.67 1.27
C SER A 285 -10.20 -4.63 1.96
N THR A 286 -10.08 -3.94 3.09
CA THR A 286 -8.84 -3.92 3.88
C THR A 286 -8.66 -5.14 4.76
N GLN A 287 -9.72 -5.63 5.39
CA GLN A 287 -9.63 -6.89 6.13
C GLN A 287 -9.30 -8.04 5.18
N LEU A 288 -9.88 -8.03 3.97
CA LEU A 288 -9.53 -8.93 2.88
C LEU A 288 -8.04 -8.79 2.50
N GLY A 289 -7.53 -7.57 2.37
CA GLY A 289 -6.12 -7.34 2.09
C GLY A 289 -5.18 -7.75 3.22
N ALA A 290 -5.56 -7.55 4.47
CA ALA A 290 -4.80 -8.01 5.63
C ALA A 290 -4.76 -9.55 5.69
N LEU A 291 -5.88 -10.22 5.38
CA LEU A 291 -5.95 -11.66 5.28
C LEU A 291 -5.07 -12.19 4.13
N TRP A 292 -5.19 -11.58 2.94
CA TRP A 292 -4.43 -11.96 1.76
C TRP A 292 -2.92 -11.82 1.97
N THR A 293 -2.48 -10.67 2.49
CA THR A 293 -1.08 -10.40 2.78
C THR A 293 -0.59 -11.26 3.94
N GLY A 294 -1.40 -11.44 4.99
CA GLY A 294 -1.05 -12.27 6.14
C GLY A 294 -0.88 -13.76 5.79
N TYR A 295 -1.71 -14.29 4.88
CA TYR A 295 -1.61 -15.65 4.39
C TYR A 295 -0.31 -15.89 3.58
N HIS A 296 0.15 -14.88 2.84
CA HIS A 296 1.34 -14.97 2.01
C HIS A 296 2.63 -14.53 2.71
N ALA A 297 2.56 -13.78 3.82
CA ALA A 297 3.72 -13.24 4.53
C ALA A 297 4.73 -14.31 5.02
N ARG A 298 4.29 -15.56 5.23
CA ARG A 298 5.13 -16.67 5.67
C ARG A 298 5.60 -17.58 4.53
N LYS A 299 5.19 -17.31 3.29
CA LYS A 299 5.53 -18.13 2.13
C LYS A 299 6.75 -17.56 1.44
N GLU A 300 7.79 -18.36 1.35
CA GLU A 300 8.94 -18.05 0.51
C GLU A 300 8.58 -18.18 -0.98
N GLY A 301 9.26 -17.43 -1.83
CA GLY A 301 9.02 -17.44 -3.27
C GLY A 301 7.68 -16.87 -3.72
N VAL A 302 6.92 -16.21 -2.83
CA VAL A 302 5.62 -15.62 -3.17
C VAL A 302 5.59 -14.12 -2.86
N LEU A 303 5.10 -13.34 -3.82
CA LEU A 303 4.75 -11.94 -3.65
C LEU A 303 3.23 -11.80 -3.55
N CYS A 304 2.75 -10.82 -2.82
CA CYS A 304 1.33 -10.52 -2.72
C CYS A 304 1.10 -9.01 -2.66
N ALA A 305 -0.01 -8.56 -3.24
CA ALA A 305 -0.51 -7.21 -3.05
C ALA A 305 -2.03 -7.18 -3.25
N VAL A 306 -2.64 -6.05 -2.88
CA VAL A 306 -4.03 -5.74 -3.20
C VAL A 306 -4.06 -4.52 -4.10
N VAL A 307 -4.73 -4.65 -5.24
CA VAL A 307 -4.78 -3.64 -6.29
C VAL A 307 -6.19 -3.04 -6.33
N PRO A 308 -6.37 -1.73 -6.13
CA PRO A 308 -7.67 -1.08 -6.27
C PRO A 308 -8.25 -1.26 -7.69
N LEU A 309 -9.56 -1.41 -7.81
CA LEU A 309 -10.23 -1.70 -9.08
C LEU A 309 -9.89 -0.67 -10.18
N GLY A 310 -9.97 0.63 -9.90
CA GLY A 310 -9.67 1.66 -10.91
C GLY A 310 -8.23 1.61 -11.43
N MET A 311 -7.27 1.17 -10.61
CA MET A 311 -5.89 0.96 -11.04
C MET A 311 -5.75 -0.31 -11.88
N TYR A 312 -6.48 -1.36 -11.51
CA TYR A 312 -6.52 -2.60 -12.25
C TYR A 312 -7.10 -2.41 -13.66
N GLU A 313 -8.16 -1.62 -13.80
CA GLU A 313 -8.77 -1.30 -15.10
C GLU A 313 -7.80 -0.58 -16.03
N GLN A 314 -7.06 0.41 -15.51
CA GLN A 314 -5.99 1.08 -16.25
C GLN A 314 -4.88 0.11 -16.68
N LEU A 315 -4.49 -0.79 -15.78
CA LEU A 315 -3.48 -1.80 -16.07
C LEU A 315 -3.94 -2.75 -17.18
N VAL A 316 -5.20 -3.20 -17.16
CA VAL A 316 -5.79 -4.07 -18.19
C VAL A 316 -5.85 -3.37 -19.54
N GLU A 317 -6.23 -2.10 -19.58
CA GLU A 317 -6.26 -1.31 -20.81
C GLU A 317 -4.88 -1.21 -21.45
N ASN A 318 -3.86 -0.89 -20.65
CA ASN A 318 -2.48 -0.79 -21.13
C ASN A 318 -1.91 -2.16 -21.51
N ALA A 319 -2.14 -3.20 -20.71
CA ALA A 319 -1.71 -4.58 -21.01
C ALA A 319 -2.36 -5.13 -22.29
N ARG A 320 -3.58 -4.71 -22.63
CA ARG A 320 -4.24 -5.08 -23.88
C ARG A 320 -3.62 -4.41 -25.10
N ARG A 321 -3.21 -3.15 -24.98
CA ARG A 321 -2.58 -2.40 -26.08
C ARG A 321 -1.11 -2.79 -26.28
N TYR A 322 -0.43 -3.00 -25.17
CA TYR A 322 1.01 -3.22 -25.09
C TYR A 322 1.23 -4.54 -24.35
N SER A 323 1.15 -5.67 -25.05
CA SER A 323 1.17 -7.00 -24.41
C SER A 323 2.57 -7.49 -24.07
N GLN A 324 3.63 -6.87 -24.61
CA GLN A 324 5.00 -7.32 -24.43
C GLN A 324 5.92 -6.13 -24.13
N PHE A 325 6.92 -6.30 -23.28
CA PHE A 325 7.87 -5.23 -23.02
C PHE A 325 9.19 -5.78 -22.49
N VAL A 326 10.12 -4.89 -22.18
CA VAL A 326 11.36 -5.22 -21.50
C VAL A 326 11.53 -4.33 -20.29
N VAL A 327 11.96 -4.91 -19.17
CA VAL A 327 12.25 -4.15 -17.95
C VAL A 327 13.66 -4.49 -17.46
N PRO A 328 14.42 -3.50 -16.98
CA PRO A 328 15.73 -3.76 -16.43
C PRO A 328 15.64 -4.23 -14.97
N LEU A 329 16.67 -4.96 -14.55
CA LEU A 329 16.93 -5.34 -13.17
C LEU A 329 18.43 -5.11 -12.90
N PRO A 330 18.78 -4.10 -12.09
CA PRO A 330 20.16 -3.88 -11.69
C PRO A 330 20.67 -5.07 -10.86
N ARG A 331 21.83 -5.63 -11.21
CA ARG A 331 22.50 -6.67 -10.42
C ARG A 331 23.60 -6.01 -9.57
N GLY A 332 23.56 -6.26 -8.26
CA GLY A 332 24.60 -5.80 -7.34
C GLY A 332 25.85 -6.67 -7.39
N THR A 333 27.03 -6.06 -7.38
CA THR A 333 28.30 -6.81 -7.32
C THR A 333 28.53 -7.36 -5.92
N LYS A 334 28.74 -8.68 -5.80
CA LYS A 334 29.40 -9.22 -4.59
C LYS A 334 30.82 -8.65 -4.55
N PRO A 335 31.31 -8.13 -3.41
CA PRO A 335 32.70 -7.67 -3.32
C PRO A 335 33.61 -8.87 -3.59
N THR A 336 34.29 -8.83 -4.73
CA THR A 336 35.37 -9.76 -5.04
C THR A 336 36.65 -9.12 -4.51
N GLU A 337 37.50 -9.92 -3.90
CA GLU A 337 38.72 -9.46 -3.23
C GLU A 337 39.57 -8.52 -4.11
N GLU A 338 40.02 -7.45 -3.46
CA GLU A 338 41.12 -6.55 -3.81
C GLU A 338 41.22 -6.03 -5.26
N GLY A 339 40.77 -4.78 -5.46
CA GLY A 339 41.50 -3.82 -6.31
C GLY A 339 41.03 -3.60 -7.75
N LYS A 340 39.88 -4.11 -8.18
CA LYS A 340 39.24 -3.70 -9.44
C LYS A 340 37.88 -3.08 -9.18
N GLU A 341 37.64 -1.89 -9.74
CA GLU A 341 36.32 -1.25 -9.73
C GLU A 341 35.28 -2.22 -10.29
N ALA A 342 34.22 -2.45 -9.51
CA ALA A 342 33.21 -3.43 -9.82
C ALA A 342 32.19 -2.84 -10.80
N GLU A 343 32.17 -3.28 -12.06
CA GLU A 343 31.12 -2.97 -13.02
C GLU A 343 29.81 -3.65 -12.59
N GLY A 344 28.87 -2.87 -12.06
CA GLY A 344 27.50 -3.34 -11.84
C GLY A 344 26.79 -3.57 -13.16
N GLY A 345 26.43 -4.82 -13.47
CA GLY A 345 25.67 -5.18 -14.67
C GLY A 345 24.17 -4.97 -14.50
N THR A 346 23.47 -4.62 -15.59
CA THR A 346 21.99 -4.63 -15.63
C THR A 346 21.52 -5.81 -16.45
N GLU A 347 20.64 -6.62 -15.88
CA GLU A 347 19.97 -7.68 -16.61
C GLU A 347 18.61 -7.19 -17.12
N ILE A 348 18.23 -7.57 -18.34
CA ILE A 348 16.94 -7.20 -18.91
C ILE A 348 16.01 -8.41 -18.91
N PHE A 349 14.80 -8.20 -18.44
CA PHE A 349 13.71 -9.19 -18.45
C PHE A 349 12.71 -8.84 -19.53
N PHE A 350 12.39 -9.82 -20.36
CA PHE A 350 11.23 -9.79 -21.24
C PHE A 350 9.96 -10.01 -20.42
N THR A 351 8.94 -9.19 -20.66
CA THR A 351 7.66 -9.26 -19.98
C THR A 351 6.54 -9.54 -20.95
N GLU A 352 5.65 -10.47 -20.63
CA GLU A 352 4.50 -10.81 -21.47
C GLU A 352 3.20 -10.87 -20.65
N TRP A 353 2.20 -10.12 -21.10
CA TRP A 353 0.85 -10.11 -20.56
C TRP A 353 -0.02 -11.15 -21.27
N ALA A 354 -0.79 -11.91 -20.51
CA ALA A 354 -1.85 -12.76 -21.03
C ALA A 354 -3.18 -12.42 -20.34
N LEU A 355 -4.22 -12.25 -21.14
CA LEU A 355 -5.59 -12.03 -20.69
C LEU A 355 -6.33 -13.37 -20.67
N HIS A 356 -7.07 -13.60 -19.60
CA HIS A 356 -7.85 -14.80 -19.36
C HIS A 356 -9.33 -14.45 -19.23
N HIS A 357 -10.16 -15.47 -19.00
CA HIS A 357 -11.60 -15.29 -18.86
C HIS A 357 -11.96 -14.42 -17.62
N SER A 358 -13.11 -13.75 -17.69
CA SER A 358 -13.68 -13.04 -16.54
C SER A 358 -14.32 -14.03 -15.56
N PRO A 359 -13.97 -13.98 -14.26
CA PRO A 359 -14.60 -14.85 -13.28
C PRO A 359 -16.04 -14.43 -13.01
N ALA A 360 -16.89 -15.41 -12.70
CA ALA A 360 -18.27 -15.12 -12.30
C ALA A 360 -18.27 -14.30 -11.02
N VAL A 361 -19.24 -13.37 -10.88
CA VAL A 361 -19.43 -12.65 -9.63
C VAL A 361 -19.85 -13.66 -8.56
N PRO A 362 -19.15 -13.76 -7.42
CA PRO A 362 -19.55 -14.65 -6.34
C PRO A 362 -20.91 -14.21 -5.77
N ASN A 363 -21.92 -15.09 -5.84
CA ASN A 363 -23.24 -14.84 -5.27
C ASN A 363 -23.33 -15.42 -3.84
N SER A 364 -23.91 -14.66 -2.90
CA SER A 364 -24.01 -15.03 -1.48
C SER A 364 -25.26 -15.86 -1.12
N ASN A 365 -25.87 -16.59 -2.07
CA ASN A 365 -27.17 -17.26 -1.85
C ASN A 365 -27.06 -18.58 -1.08
N PHE A 366 -26.43 -18.56 0.09
CA PHE A 366 -26.42 -19.69 1.02
C PHE A 366 -26.71 -19.19 2.43
N ASP A 367 -27.74 -19.77 3.06
CA ASP A 367 -28.11 -19.51 4.46
C ASP A 367 -27.08 -20.12 5.44
N GLU A 368 -27.12 -19.75 6.72
CA GLU A 368 -26.21 -20.16 7.82
C GLU A 368 -26.07 -21.69 7.97
N LEU A 369 -26.98 -22.46 7.38
CA LEU A 369 -27.00 -23.93 7.34
C LEU A 369 -26.55 -24.53 5.99
N GLY A 370 -26.02 -23.73 5.06
CA GLY A 370 -25.49 -24.19 3.77
C GLY A 370 -26.56 -24.56 2.73
N LEU A 371 -27.81 -24.11 2.90
CA LEU A 371 -28.90 -24.37 1.97
C LEU A 371 -29.03 -23.24 0.92
N PRO A 372 -29.28 -23.58 -0.37
CA PRO A 372 -29.50 -22.59 -1.41
C PRO A 372 -30.82 -21.86 -1.18
N THR A 373 -30.76 -20.56 -0.88
CA THR A 373 -31.95 -19.71 -0.77
C THR A 373 -32.35 -19.20 -2.15
N SER A 374 -33.61 -19.43 -2.53
CA SER A 374 -34.23 -18.80 -3.70
C SER A 374 -34.09 -17.28 -3.61
N PRO A 375 -33.86 -16.56 -4.73
CA PRO A 375 -33.68 -15.11 -4.69
C PRO A 375 -34.97 -14.44 -4.21
N THR A 376 -34.97 -13.91 -2.97
CA THR A 376 -36.02 -13.00 -2.52
C THR A 376 -35.95 -11.73 -3.38
N THR A 377 -37.09 -11.36 -3.95
CA THR A 377 -37.32 -10.41 -5.06
C THR A 377 -36.84 -8.96 -4.85
N GLU A 378 -35.98 -8.62 -3.89
CA GLU A 378 -35.55 -7.23 -3.66
C GLU A 378 -34.05 -7.05 -3.35
N GLN A 379 -33.16 -7.91 -3.85
CA GLN A 379 -31.74 -7.57 -3.93
C GLN A 379 -31.41 -6.93 -5.28
N PRO A 380 -30.90 -5.69 -5.34
CA PRO A 380 -30.41 -5.11 -6.58
C PRO A 380 -29.20 -5.94 -7.03
N THR A 381 -29.37 -6.71 -8.10
CA THR A 381 -28.26 -7.38 -8.79
C THR A 381 -27.15 -6.35 -9.03
N PRO A 382 -25.90 -6.58 -8.57
CA PRO A 382 -24.81 -5.66 -8.90
C PRO A 382 -24.69 -5.60 -10.42
N LYS A 383 -24.95 -4.42 -10.99
CA LYS A 383 -24.81 -4.12 -12.42
C LYS A 383 -23.32 -4.11 -12.77
N GLY A 384 -22.71 -5.26 -13.00
CA GLY A 384 -21.33 -5.36 -13.47
C GLY A 384 -20.80 -6.79 -13.50
N SER A 385 -20.19 -7.19 -14.63
CA SER A 385 -19.36 -8.39 -14.70
C SER A 385 -17.99 -8.10 -14.10
N ASN A 386 -17.35 -9.08 -13.47
CA ASN A 386 -15.94 -8.93 -13.08
C ASN A 386 -15.07 -8.74 -14.34
N PRO A 387 -13.98 -7.94 -14.24
CA PRO A 387 -13.00 -7.79 -15.31
C PRO A 387 -12.21 -9.11 -15.53
N PRO A 388 -11.60 -9.31 -16.70
CA PRO A 388 -10.84 -10.53 -17.02
C PRO A 388 -9.66 -10.71 -16.05
N ILE A 389 -9.28 -11.94 -15.74
CA ILE A 389 -8.01 -12.21 -15.04
C ILE A 389 -6.86 -11.88 -16.00
N ILE A 390 -5.77 -11.30 -15.49
CA ILE A 390 -4.54 -11.11 -16.27
C ILE A 390 -3.35 -11.74 -15.56
N THR A 391 -2.41 -12.25 -16.35
CA THR A 391 -1.12 -12.74 -15.87
C THR A 391 0.02 -12.02 -16.55
N LEU A 392 1.14 -11.87 -15.84
CA LEU A 392 2.38 -11.30 -16.38
C LEU A 392 3.55 -12.24 -16.11
N LEU A 393 4.27 -12.59 -17.15
CA LEU A 393 5.48 -13.42 -17.05
C LEU A 393 6.72 -12.53 -17.17
N PHE A 394 7.74 -12.78 -16.34
CA PHE A 394 9.06 -12.17 -16.44
C PHE A 394 10.08 -13.24 -16.77
N THR A 395 10.71 -13.13 -17.93
CA THR A 395 11.69 -14.10 -18.43
C THR A 395 12.99 -13.37 -18.75
N PRO A 396 14.16 -13.83 -18.29
CA PRO A 396 15.42 -13.20 -18.68
C PRO A 396 15.55 -13.12 -20.19
N LEU A 397 15.87 -11.94 -20.72
CA LEU A 397 15.88 -11.71 -22.16
C LEU A 397 16.91 -12.59 -22.86
N GLN A 398 18.05 -12.88 -22.21
CA GLN A 398 19.08 -13.77 -22.74
C GLN A 398 18.56 -15.21 -22.88
N GLU A 399 17.82 -15.70 -21.88
CA GLU A 399 17.23 -17.04 -21.93
C GLU A 399 16.13 -17.11 -22.97
N TYR A 400 15.27 -16.09 -23.03
CA TYR A 400 14.22 -15.99 -24.04
C TYR A 400 14.80 -15.99 -25.47
N LYS A 401 15.89 -15.26 -25.71
CA LYS A 401 16.56 -15.26 -27.02
C LYS A 401 17.00 -16.66 -27.45
N HIS A 402 17.45 -17.48 -26.51
CA HIS A 402 17.94 -18.84 -26.79
C HIS A 402 16.82 -19.88 -26.87
N ARG A 403 15.79 -19.78 -26.03
CA ARG A 403 14.77 -20.84 -25.84
C ARG A 403 13.35 -20.45 -26.29
N GLN A 404 13.10 -19.16 -26.57
CA GLN A 404 11.81 -18.62 -27.00
C GLN A 404 10.68 -19.08 -26.08
N SER A 405 9.62 -19.69 -26.63
CA SER A 405 8.46 -20.21 -25.89
C SER A 405 8.79 -21.30 -24.86
N PHE A 406 10.00 -21.88 -24.89
CA PHE A 406 10.46 -22.87 -23.92
C PHE A 406 11.29 -22.25 -22.79
N ALA A 407 11.52 -20.93 -22.79
CA ALA A 407 12.22 -20.24 -21.72
C ALA A 407 11.36 -20.22 -20.45
N ALA A 408 11.96 -20.56 -19.31
CA ALA A 408 11.23 -20.59 -18.05
C ALA A 408 11.10 -19.17 -17.49
N PRO A 409 9.89 -18.65 -17.24
CA PRO A 409 9.73 -17.39 -16.55
C PRO A 409 10.30 -17.52 -15.15
N HIS A 410 11.02 -16.51 -14.70
CA HIS A 410 11.60 -16.47 -13.36
C HIS A 410 10.61 -15.93 -12.31
N LEU A 411 9.63 -15.13 -12.76
CA LEU A 411 8.54 -14.61 -11.95
C LEU A 411 7.25 -14.62 -12.77
N ALA A 412 6.16 -15.11 -12.19
CA ALA A 412 4.83 -15.05 -12.77
C ALA A 412 3.89 -14.29 -11.83
N LEU A 413 3.21 -13.26 -12.32
CA LEU A 413 2.17 -12.53 -11.58
C LEU A 413 0.79 -12.95 -12.07
N THR A 414 -0.14 -13.12 -11.14
CA THR A 414 -1.56 -13.37 -11.40
C THR A 414 -2.40 -12.36 -10.65
N PHE A 415 -3.33 -11.71 -11.36
CA PHE A 415 -4.27 -10.76 -10.77
C PHE A 415 -5.68 -11.38 -10.74
N TYR A 416 -6.12 -11.79 -9.56
CA TYR A 416 -7.45 -12.38 -9.32
C TYR A 416 -8.51 -11.29 -9.22
N THR A 417 -9.55 -11.40 -10.04
CA THR A 417 -10.62 -10.40 -10.17
C THR A 417 -11.97 -10.88 -9.64
N ASP A 418 -12.01 -12.06 -9.00
CA ASP A 418 -13.23 -12.67 -8.46
C ASP A 418 -13.96 -11.74 -7.47
N LEU A 419 -13.22 -10.90 -6.75
CA LEU A 419 -13.74 -9.96 -5.75
C LEU A 419 -13.76 -8.49 -6.22
N ALA A 420 -13.56 -8.26 -7.52
CA ALA A 420 -13.49 -6.92 -8.10
C ALA A 420 -14.80 -6.14 -7.92
N VAL A 421 -15.94 -6.71 -8.31
CA VAL A 421 -17.25 -6.06 -8.19
C VAL A 421 -17.73 -5.99 -6.74
N THR A 422 -17.46 -7.02 -5.94
CA THR A 422 -17.96 -7.12 -4.57
C THR A 422 -17.16 -6.29 -3.57
N HIS A 423 -15.83 -6.22 -3.72
CA HIS A 423 -14.93 -5.57 -2.76
C HIS A 423 -14.10 -4.43 -3.37
N GLY A 424 -14.25 -4.14 -4.67
CA GLY A 424 -13.54 -3.05 -5.34
C GLY A 424 -12.04 -3.26 -5.47
N VAL A 425 -11.57 -4.51 -5.44
CA VAL A 425 -10.14 -4.85 -5.45
C VAL A 425 -9.84 -6.10 -6.29
N ALA A 426 -8.66 -6.10 -6.92
CA ALA A 426 -8.03 -7.29 -7.49
C ALA A 426 -6.90 -7.77 -6.56
N LEU A 427 -6.77 -9.08 -6.38
CA LEU A 427 -5.72 -9.66 -5.54
C LEU A 427 -4.53 -10.09 -6.41
N LEU A 428 -3.36 -9.52 -6.16
CA LEU A 428 -2.12 -9.87 -6.85
C LEU A 428 -1.41 -11.00 -6.09
N ARG A 429 -1.02 -12.05 -6.82
CA ARG A 429 -0.08 -13.08 -6.38
C ARG A 429 1.07 -13.18 -7.37
N GLY A 430 2.30 -13.04 -6.90
CA GLY A 430 3.50 -13.34 -7.67
C GLY A 430 4.12 -14.65 -7.21
N GLU A 431 4.53 -15.51 -8.13
CA GLU A 431 5.24 -16.75 -7.83
C GLU A 431 6.62 -16.69 -8.49
N ILE A 432 7.67 -16.86 -7.68
CA ILE A 432 9.04 -16.97 -8.15
C ILE A 432 9.27 -18.43 -8.52
N THR A 433 9.93 -18.69 -9.64
CA THR A 433 10.22 -20.06 -10.08
C THR A 433 11.33 -20.66 -9.22
N PRO A 434 11.15 -21.87 -8.65
CA PRO A 434 12.20 -22.55 -7.90
C PRO A 434 13.33 -22.99 -8.83
N ALA A 435 14.56 -22.95 -8.34
CA ALA A 435 15.74 -23.43 -9.05
C ALA A 435 15.71 -24.96 -9.16
N GLN A 436 16.14 -25.50 -10.30
CA GLN A 436 16.12 -26.94 -10.58
C GLN A 436 17.08 -27.76 -9.68
N SER A 437 18.00 -27.10 -8.97
CA SER A 437 19.02 -27.76 -8.14
C SER A 437 18.49 -28.45 -6.89
N GLY A 438 17.19 -28.33 -6.55
CA GLY A 438 16.58 -29.04 -5.42
C GLY A 438 16.94 -28.49 -4.03
N ASP A 439 17.88 -27.55 -3.92
CA ASP A 439 18.33 -26.92 -2.67
C ASP A 439 17.32 -25.93 -2.05
N GLY A 440 16.08 -25.87 -2.55
CA GLY A 440 15.10 -24.85 -2.12
C GLY A 440 15.45 -23.42 -2.53
N ARG A 441 16.43 -23.23 -3.42
CA ARG A 441 16.79 -21.92 -3.97
C ARG A 441 15.78 -21.48 -5.03
N TRP A 442 15.62 -20.17 -5.19
CA TRP A 442 14.72 -19.56 -6.17
C TRP A 442 15.53 -18.93 -7.30
N LEU A 443 14.97 -18.86 -8.52
CA LEU A 443 15.65 -18.24 -9.68
C LEU A 443 15.81 -16.71 -9.52
N LEU A 444 15.01 -16.09 -8.65
CA LEU A 444 15.14 -14.68 -8.26
C LEU A 444 15.07 -14.53 -6.74
N GLY A 445 15.80 -13.53 -6.23
CA GLY A 445 15.59 -13.06 -4.86
C GLY A 445 14.25 -12.34 -4.71
N GLN A 446 13.69 -12.31 -3.51
CA GLN A 446 12.42 -11.61 -3.25
C GLN A 446 12.52 -10.10 -3.52
N GLU A 447 13.64 -9.45 -3.17
CA GLU A 447 13.87 -8.03 -3.44
C GLU A 447 13.95 -7.74 -4.96
N GLU A 448 14.56 -8.65 -5.71
CA GLU A 448 14.71 -8.54 -7.16
C GLU A 448 13.36 -8.70 -7.86
N ALA A 449 12.58 -9.70 -7.44
CA ALA A 449 11.22 -9.90 -7.91
C ALA A 449 10.35 -8.65 -7.65
N GLN A 450 10.46 -8.04 -6.45
CA GLN A 450 9.77 -6.79 -6.15
C GLN A 450 10.23 -5.64 -7.06
N ALA A 451 11.53 -5.52 -7.31
CA ALA A 451 12.09 -4.50 -8.18
C ALA A 451 11.55 -4.62 -9.62
N LEU A 452 11.42 -5.85 -10.14
CA LEU A 452 10.80 -6.12 -11.44
C LEU A 452 9.33 -5.70 -11.48
N VAL A 453 8.54 -6.00 -10.44
CA VAL A 453 7.14 -5.55 -10.37
C VAL A 453 7.06 -4.03 -10.36
N VAL A 454 7.90 -3.35 -9.57
CA VAL A 454 7.95 -1.88 -9.53
C VAL A 454 8.36 -1.31 -10.89
N ALA A 455 9.36 -1.89 -11.54
CA ALA A 455 9.81 -1.47 -12.87
C ALA A 455 8.67 -1.56 -13.89
N MET A 456 7.96 -2.69 -13.94
CA MET A 456 6.77 -2.85 -14.80
C MET A 456 5.72 -1.79 -14.49
N GLN A 457 5.40 -1.56 -13.22
CA GLN A 457 4.38 -0.58 -12.83
C GLN A 457 4.74 0.83 -13.27
N LYS A 458 6.04 1.19 -13.28
CA LYS A 458 6.45 2.50 -13.77
C LYS A 458 6.06 2.70 -15.24
N PHE A 459 6.10 1.67 -16.08
CA PHE A 459 5.77 1.82 -17.50
C PHE A 459 4.27 1.64 -17.78
N TYR A 460 3.63 0.68 -17.13
CA TYR A 460 2.21 0.36 -17.36
C TYR A 460 1.23 1.18 -16.52
N LEU A 461 1.70 1.81 -15.44
CA LEU A 461 0.94 2.72 -14.58
C LEU A 461 1.78 3.98 -14.29
N PRO A 462 2.16 4.76 -15.33
CA PRO A 462 3.15 5.82 -15.23
C PRO A 462 2.72 6.99 -14.32
N GLY A 463 1.41 7.14 -14.11
CA GLY A 463 0.83 8.15 -13.24
C GLY A 463 0.95 9.55 -13.83
N THR A 464 1.06 10.57 -12.96
CA THR A 464 1.13 12.00 -13.35
C THR A 464 2.44 12.66 -12.92
N GLY A 465 3.44 11.86 -12.52
CA GLY A 465 4.75 12.33 -12.08
C GLY A 465 5.68 12.74 -13.22
N GLU A 466 6.83 13.32 -12.87
CA GLU A 466 7.92 13.57 -13.81
C GLU A 466 8.35 12.27 -14.50
N GLY A 467 8.63 12.33 -15.80
CA GLY A 467 8.91 11.16 -16.62
C GLY A 467 7.74 10.20 -16.87
N ALA A 468 6.51 10.49 -16.41
CA ALA A 468 5.35 9.63 -16.68
C ALA A 468 5.01 9.55 -18.18
N LYS A 469 4.93 10.72 -18.84
CA LYS A 469 4.70 10.79 -20.29
C LYS A 469 5.82 10.15 -21.09
N GLU A 470 7.07 10.30 -20.63
CA GLU A 470 8.23 9.71 -21.28
C GLU A 470 8.24 8.18 -21.16
N ARG A 471 7.81 7.64 -20.01
CA ARG A 471 7.63 6.18 -19.80
C ARG A 471 6.51 5.63 -20.68
N GLU A 472 5.38 6.35 -20.76
CA GLU A 472 4.26 5.99 -21.63
C GLU A 472 4.67 6.01 -23.11
N GLU A 473 5.36 7.07 -23.54
CA GLU A 473 5.86 7.19 -24.91
C GLU A 473 6.92 6.14 -25.23
N LEU A 474 7.78 5.78 -24.27
CA LEU A 474 8.76 4.71 -24.49
C LEU A 474 8.07 3.34 -24.64
N LEU A 475 7.06 3.06 -23.82
CA LEU A 475 6.25 1.84 -23.93
C LEU A 475 5.54 1.77 -25.28
N LYS A 476 4.97 2.91 -25.73
CA LYS A 476 4.33 3.04 -27.04
C LYS A 476 5.33 2.87 -28.18
N CYS A 477 6.48 3.55 -28.11
CA CYS A 477 7.56 3.48 -29.09
C CYS A 477 8.05 2.03 -29.28
N PHE A 478 8.20 1.27 -28.20
CA PHE A 478 8.58 -0.15 -28.27
C PHE A 478 7.63 -1.00 -29.15
N HIS A 479 6.33 -0.67 -29.19
CA HIS A 479 5.33 -1.43 -29.95
C HIS A 479 5.07 -0.87 -31.34
N GLU A 480 5.02 0.46 -31.48
CA GLU A 480 4.61 1.11 -32.72
C GLU A 480 5.79 1.51 -33.61
N ARG A 481 6.96 1.78 -33.01
CA ARG A 481 8.17 2.29 -33.68
C ARG A 481 9.44 1.65 -33.09
N PRO A 482 9.59 0.31 -33.20
CA PRO A 482 10.70 -0.40 -32.57
C PRO A 482 12.09 0.06 -33.03
N GLU A 483 12.21 0.62 -34.24
CA GLU A 483 13.44 1.22 -34.77
C GLU A 483 13.90 2.48 -34.02
N ASP A 484 12.96 3.22 -33.42
CA ASP A 484 13.24 4.43 -32.63
C ASP A 484 13.50 4.11 -31.15
N PHE A 485 13.30 2.85 -30.74
CA PHE A 485 13.45 2.43 -29.36
C PHE A 485 14.93 2.40 -28.93
N LYS A 486 15.22 3.08 -27.83
CA LYS A 486 16.57 3.13 -27.23
C LYS A 486 16.55 2.51 -25.84
N TRP A 487 17.31 1.43 -25.65
CA TRP A 487 17.37 0.70 -24.37
C TRP A 487 18.06 1.52 -23.27
N GLU A 488 18.93 2.47 -23.62
CA GLU A 488 19.54 3.39 -22.67
C GLU A 488 18.46 4.25 -22.00
N ARG A 489 17.46 4.69 -22.77
CA ARG A 489 16.33 5.46 -22.25
C ARG A 489 15.45 4.63 -21.31
N LEU A 490 15.34 3.33 -21.56
CA LEU A 490 14.68 2.39 -20.64
C LEU A 490 15.39 2.39 -19.27
N LEU A 491 16.72 2.37 -19.25
CA LEU A 491 17.48 2.39 -18.00
C LEU A 491 17.26 3.69 -17.22
N GLU A 492 17.40 4.83 -17.90
CA GLU A 492 17.18 6.16 -17.30
C GLU A 492 15.79 6.29 -16.69
N LEU A 493 14.75 5.85 -17.41
CA LEU A 493 13.36 5.99 -16.97
C LEU A 493 12.93 4.93 -15.97
N SER A 494 13.64 3.79 -15.92
CA SER A 494 13.34 2.73 -14.97
C SER A 494 13.71 3.11 -13.54
N ASP A 495 14.72 3.98 -13.35
CA ASP A 495 15.17 4.57 -12.08
C ASP A 495 15.05 3.59 -10.89
N ILE A 496 15.56 2.37 -11.10
CA ILE A 496 15.53 1.29 -10.11
C ILE A 496 16.70 1.56 -9.16
N GLY A 497 16.60 2.66 -8.42
CA GLY A 497 17.58 3.07 -7.42
C GLY A 497 17.50 2.17 -6.19
N ILE A 498 17.96 0.92 -6.31
CA ILE A 498 18.40 0.16 -5.14
C ILE A 498 19.76 0.75 -4.78
N LYS A 499 19.80 1.62 -3.76
CA LYS A 499 21.04 1.83 -3.02
C LYS A 499 21.39 0.49 -2.37
N LEU A 500 22.28 -0.25 -3.02
CA LEU A 500 22.96 -1.41 -2.45
C LEU A 500 23.87 -0.95 -1.30
#